data_AF-A0A7J5AUZ5-F1
#
_entry.id   AF-A0A7J5AUZ5-F1
#
_cell.length_a   1.000
_cell.length_b   1.000
_cell.length_c   1.000
_cell.angle_alpha   90.00
_cell.angle_beta   90.00
_cell.angle_gamma   90.00
#
_symmetry.space_group_name_H-M   'P 1'
#
loop_
_entity.id
_entity.type
_entity.pdbx_description
1 polymer ?
#
loop_
_entity_poly.entity_id
_entity_poly.type
_entity_poly.pdbx_seq_one_letter_code
_entity_poly.pdbx_strand_id
1 'polypeptide(L)'
;MSALRRVVAATALVGAVSASVLLSGPAVAAETKSFYGRGMNNNYFTALTNANNAARSLASADGFDPDTQCSHGGSFTTQPWPGLYSVLAQINCTR
;
A
#
# COMPACT_ATOMS: atom_id res chain seq x y z
N MET A 1 -39.57 39.85 -28.69
CA MET A 1 -38.55 40.34 -29.64
C MET A 1 -37.19 39.85 -29.16
N SER A 2 -36.44 39.19 -30.05
CA SER A 2 -35.11 38.62 -29.82
C SER A 2 -34.02 39.67 -29.60
N ALA A 3 -33.03 39.34 -28.76
CA ALA A 3 -31.58 39.49 -29.01
C ALA A 3 -30.83 38.92 -27.79
N LEU A 4 -30.37 37.66 -27.76
CA LEU A 4 -29.08 37.19 -28.27
C LEU A 4 -27.92 38.19 -28.07
N ARG A 5 -27.11 37.95 -27.02
CA ARG A 5 -25.66 38.16 -27.09
C ARG A 5 -24.95 37.03 -26.36
N ARG A 6 -24.25 36.21 -27.15
CA ARG A 6 -23.32 35.16 -26.73
C ARG A 6 -21.93 35.79 -26.53
N VAL A 7 -21.29 35.53 -25.39
CA VAL A 7 -19.82 35.46 -25.22
C VAL A 7 -19.58 34.39 -24.16
N VAL A 8 -19.41 33.13 -24.56
CA VAL A 8 -18.13 32.41 -24.69
C VAL A 8 -17.45 32.11 -23.34
N ALA A 9 -17.57 30.83 -23.01
CA ALA A 9 -16.83 29.95 -22.10
C ALA A 9 -15.51 30.45 -21.47
N ALA A 10 -15.43 30.27 -20.15
CA ALA A 10 -14.19 29.87 -19.49
C ALA A 10 -14.48 28.58 -18.71
N THR A 11 -14.08 27.46 -19.30
CA THR A 11 -13.97 26.15 -18.66
C THR A 11 -12.98 26.24 -17.49
N ALA A 12 -13.50 26.10 -16.28
CA ALA A 12 -12.71 25.64 -15.14
C ALA A 12 -13.44 24.42 -14.56
N LEU A 13 -13.03 23.24 -15.02
CA LEU A 13 -13.26 21.97 -14.36
C LEU A 13 -12.57 22.04 -12.99
N VAL A 14 -13.30 22.42 -11.95
CA VAL A 14 -12.94 22.07 -10.57
C VAL A 14 -14.00 21.09 -10.11
N GLY A 15 -13.60 19.82 -10.14
CA GLY A 15 -14.43 18.69 -9.77
C GLY A 15 -15.11 18.93 -8.42
N ALA A 16 -16.37 18.53 -8.36
CA ALA A 16 -17.19 18.55 -7.18
C ALA A 16 -16.45 17.93 -5.99
N VAL A 17 -16.09 18.76 -5.02
CA VAL A 17 -15.82 18.28 -3.67
C VAL A 17 -17.19 17.97 -3.08
N SER A 18 -17.67 16.75 -3.31
CA SER A 18 -18.80 16.20 -2.58
C SER A 18 -18.35 15.97 -1.14
N ALA A 19 -18.48 17.01 -0.31
CA ALA A 19 -18.40 16.91 1.14
C ALA A 19 -19.55 16.02 1.63
N SER A 20 -19.29 14.72 1.65
CA SER A 20 -20.18 13.76 2.28
C SER A 20 -19.95 13.85 3.78
N VAL A 21 -20.76 14.67 4.47
CA VAL A 21 -20.92 14.63 5.92
C VAL A 21 -21.56 13.29 6.26
N LEU A 22 -20.76 12.32 6.69
CA LEU A 22 -21.22 11.05 7.24
C LEU A 22 -20.70 10.91 8.67
N LEU A 23 -21.63 11.17 9.60
CA LEU A 23 -21.71 10.62 10.96
C LEU A 23 -20.38 10.23 11.63
N SER A 24 -19.89 11.15 12.46
CA SER A 24 -18.93 10.89 13.52
C SER A 24 -19.53 9.97 14.60
N GLY A 25 -19.41 8.65 14.40
CA GLY A 25 -19.05 7.73 15.49
C GLY A 25 -17.53 7.71 15.65
N PRO A 26 -16.94 7.07 16.69
CA PRO A 26 -15.50 6.84 16.70
C PRO A 26 -15.20 5.88 15.54
N ALA A 27 -14.90 6.44 14.37
CA ALA A 27 -14.26 5.70 13.31
C ALA A 27 -12.94 5.24 13.91
N VAL A 28 -12.89 3.96 14.31
CA VAL A 28 -11.62 3.29 14.53
C VAL A 28 -10.95 3.38 13.17
N ALA A 29 -10.10 4.39 13.00
CA ALA A 29 -9.40 4.61 11.74
C ALA A 29 -8.65 3.32 11.46
N ALA A 30 -8.91 2.71 10.30
CA ALA A 30 -8.29 1.44 9.96
C ALA A 30 -6.77 1.61 10.07
N GLU A 31 -6.15 0.88 11.00
CA GLU A 31 -4.74 1.04 11.31
C GLU A 31 -3.95 0.41 10.17
N THR A 32 -3.28 1.24 9.36
CA THR A 32 -2.43 0.75 8.27
C THR A 32 -0.97 0.80 8.68
N LYS A 33 -0.30 -0.35 8.65
CA LYS A 33 1.10 -0.49 9.03
C LYS A 33 1.88 -1.30 8.00
N SER A 34 3.12 -0.89 7.73
CA SER A 34 4.02 -1.58 6.82
C SER A 34 5.04 -2.39 7.62
N PHE A 35 5.20 -3.65 7.24
CA PHE A 35 6.18 -4.57 7.83
C PHE A 35 7.21 -4.95 6.78
N TYR A 36 8.47 -5.00 7.22
CA TYR A 36 9.61 -5.29 6.36
C TYR A 36 10.32 -6.54 6.85
N GLY A 37 10.37 -7.57 6.02
CA GLY A 37 11.08 -8.81 6.28
C GLY A 37 12.28 -8.94 5.37
N ARG A 38 13.40 -9.45 5.88
CA ARG A 38 14.60 -9.73 5.10
C ARG A 38 14.81 -11.23 4.96
N GLY A 39 15.07 -11.69 3.74
CA GLY A 39 15.44 -13.06 3.42
C GLY A 39 16.73 -13.08 2.62
N MET A 40 17.57 -14.09 2.88
CA MET A 40 18.80 -14.32 2.13
C MET A 40 18.85 -15.75 1.64
N ASN A 41 19.24 -15.94 0.38
CA ASN A 41 19.41 -17.26 -0.21
C ASN A 41 20.24 -17.18 -1.51
N ASN A 42 20.82 -18.30 -1.95
CA ASN A 42 21.50 -18.38 -3.24
C ASN A 42 20.52 -18.42 -4.44
N ASN A 43 19.24 -18.61 -4.19
CA ASN A 43 18.15 -18.51 -5.15
C ASN A 43 17.25 -17.30 -4.82
N TYR A 44 16.98 -16.47 -5.82
CA TYR A 44 16.15 -15.27 -5.67
C TYR A 44 14.74 -15.56 -5.12
N PHE A 45 14.03 -16.54 -5.67
CA PHE A 45 12.65 -16.86 -5.26
C PHE A 45 12.59 -17.40 -3.83
N THR A 46 13.61 -18.15 -3.42
CA THR A 46 13.73 -18.64 -2.05
C THR A 46 14.03 -17.48 -1.09
N ALA A 47 14.93 -16.55 -1.46
CA ALA A 47 15.20 -15.35 -0.68
C ALA A 47 13.94 -14.48 -0.51
N LEU A 48 13.17 -14.31 -1.58
CA LEU A 48 11.90 -13.57 -1.57
C LEU A 48 10.87 -14.26 -0.67
N THR A 49 10.72 -15.59 -0.75
CA THR A 49 9.81 -16.36 0.10
C THR A 49 10.17 -16.19 1.58
N ASN A 50 11.45 -16.31 1.91
CA ASN A 50 11.95 -16.10 3.27
C ASN A 50 11.68 -14.67 3.76
N ALA A 51 11.90 -13.67 2.90
CA ALA A 51 11.63 -12.27 3.22
C ALA A 51 10.14 -12.02 3.50
N ASN A 52 9.25 -12.61 2.69
CA ASN A 52 7.80 -12.53 2.89
C ASN A 52 7.36 -13.19 4.19
N ASN A 53 7.85 -14.40 4.47
CA ASN A 53 7.52 -15.10 5.71
C ASN A 53 7.98 -14.33 6.95
N ALA A 54 9.17 -13.72 6.90
CA ALA A 54 9.66 -12.84 7.95
C ALA A 54 8.74 -11.61 8.13
N ALA A 55 8.33 -10.95 7.04
CA ALA A 55 7.43 -9.80 7.11
C ALA A 55 6.07 -10.17 7.71
N ARG A 56 5.50 -11.31 7.28
CA ARG A 56 4.22 -11.83 7.80
C ARG A 56 4.30 -12.19 9.27
N SER A 57 5.42 -12.77 9.71
CA SER A 57 5.65 -13.08 11.13
C SER A 57 5.69 -11.83 12.00
N LEU A 58 6.28 -10.73 11.50
CA LEU A 58 6.27 -9.44 12.18
C LEU A 58 4.86 -8.84 12.26
N ALA A 59 4.08 -8.95 11.19
CA ALA A 59 2.68 -8.51 11.18
C ALA A 59 1.83 -9.30 12.20
N SER A 60 1.98 -10.62 12.26
CA SER A 60 1.31 -11.45 13.25
C SER A 60 1.73 -11.12 14.69
N ALA A 61 3.02 -10.85 14.92
CA ALA A 61 3.52 -10.45 16.24
C ALA A 61 2.93 -9.09 16.70
N ASP A 62 2.55 -8.23 15.76
CA ASP A 62 1.91 -6.93 16.03
C ASP A 62 0.37 -7.04 16.11
N GLY A 63 -0.18 -8.24 15.91
CA GLY A 63 -1.61 -8.53 16.03
C GLY A 63 -2.42 -8.27 14.75
N PHE A 64 -1.78 -8.29 13.58
CA PHE A 64 -2.47 -8.34 12.28
C PHE A 64 -2.64 -9.78 11.82
N ASP A 65 -3.75 -10.08 11.13
CA ASP A 65 -3.95 -11.34 10.42
C ASP A 65 -3.30 -11.25 9.01
N PRO A 66 -2.17 -11.93 8.77
CA PRO A 66 -1.43 -11.82 7.53
C PRO A 66 -2.15 -12.42 6.31
N ASP A 67 -3.20 -13.22 6.50
CA ASP A 67 -3.95 -13.84 5.40
C ASP A 67 -5.15 -12.99 4.95
N THR A 68 -5.74 -12.21 5.85
CA THR A 68 -6.94 -11.41 5.55
C THR A 68 -6.70 -9.90 5.57
N GLN A 69 -5.71 -9.42 6.32
CA GLN A 69 -5.47 -8.00 6.56
C GLN A 69 -4.21 -7.47 5.86
N CYS A 70 -3.34 -8.34 5.34
CA CYS A 70 -2.09 -7.94 4.72
C CYS A 70 -2.07 -8.16 3.22
N SER A 71 -1.48 -7.22 2.50
CA SER A 71 -1.22 -7.27 1.07
C SER A 71 0.26 -7.06 0.77
N HIS A 72 0.73 -7.65 -0.34
CA HIS A 72 2.08 -7.41 -0.83
C HIS A 72 2.27 -5.95 -1.23
N GLY A 73 3.28 -5.28 -0.67
CA GLY A 73 3.62 -3.90 -1.04
C GLY A 73 4.66 -3.86 -2.15
N GLY A 74 5.82 -4.47 -1.90
CA GLY A 74 6.93 -4.47 -2.83
C GLY A 74 8.12 -5.28 -2.32
N SER A 75 9.15 -5.40 -3.15
CA SER A 75 10.38 -6.07 -2.74
C SER A 75 11.60 -5.37 -3.32
N PHE A 76 12.63 -5.21 -2.51
CA PHE A 76 13.93 -4.67 -2.90
C PHE A 76 14.96 -5.79 -2.84
N THR A 77 15.76 -5.91 -3.89
CA THR A 77 16.77 -6.97 -3.99
C THR A 77 18.15 -6.37 -4.09
N THR A 78 19.06 -6.87 -3.27
CA THR A 78 20.48 -6.59 -3.39
C THR A 78 21.24 -7.90 -3.52
N GLN A 79 22.41 -7.84 -4.16
CA GLN A 79 23.28 -8.99 -4.35
C GLN A 79 24.64 -8.68 -3.72
N PRO A 80 24.79 -8.90 -2.39
CA PRO A 80 26.03 -8.56 -1.69
C PRO A 80 27.24 -9.38 -2.18
N TRP A 81 27.00 -10.59 -2.69
CA TRP A 81 28.01 -11.48 -3.24
C TRP A 81 27.47 -12.19 -4.50
N PRO A 82 28.32 -12.57 -5.47
CA PRO A 82 27.90 -13.39 -6.59
C PRO A 82 27.18 -14.66 -6.12
N GLY A 83 25.94 -14.86 -6.58
CA GLY A 83 25.15 -16.03 -6.20
C GLY A 83 24.54 -15.98 -4.79
N LEU A 84 24.55 -14.82 -4.11
CA LEU A 84 23.80 -14.60 -2.87
C LEU A 84 22.83 -13.44 -3.03
N TYR A 85 21.54 -13.73 -2.98
CA TYR A 85 20.47 -12.73 -3.01
C TYR A 85 20.08 -12.33 -1.59
N SER A 86 19.98 -11.03 -1.34
CA SER A 86 19.34 -10.46 -0.15
C SER A 86 18.10 -9.71 -0.59
N VAL A 87 16.93 -10.20 -0.19
CA VAL A 87 15.64 -9.62 -0.54
C VAL A 87 15.03 -9.00 0.71
N LEU A 88 14.59 -7.75 0.60
CA LEU A 88 13.75 -7.08 1.57
C LEU A 88 12.33 -7.04 1.00
N ALA A 89 11.38 -7.71 1.65
CA ALA A 89 9.98 -7.69 1.26
C ALA A 89 9.19 -6.76 2.19
N GLN A 90 8.28 -6.01 1.60
CA GLN A 90 7.32 -5.16 2.30
C GLN A 90 5.93 -5.79 2.17
N ILE A 91 5.25 -5.92 3.30
CA ILE A 91 3.80 -6.16 3.34
C ILE A 91 3.14 -4.98 4.04
N ASN A 92 1.95 -4.62 3.57
CA ASN A 92 1.14 -3.58 4.17
C ASN A 92 -0.11 -4.23 4.74
N CYS A 93 -0.38 -3.98 6.01
CA CYS A 93 -1.50 -4.55 6.72
C CYS A 93 -2.46 -3.46 7.19
N THR A 94 -3.76 -3.70 7.08
CA THR A 94 -4.82 -2.78 7.48
C THR A 94 -5.87 -3.53 8.29
N ARG A 95 -6.16 -3.07 9.52
CA ARG A 95 -7.18 -3.67 10.41
C ARG A 95 -8.20 -2.64 10.89
#